data_AF-A0A6A4E1F2-F1
#
_entry.id   AF-A0A6A4E1F2-F1
#
_cell.length_a   1.000
_cell.length_b   1.000
_cell.length_c   1.000
_cell.angle_alpha   90.00
_cell.angle_beta   90.00
_cell.angle_gamma   90.00
#
_symmetry.space_group_name_H-M   'P 1'
#
loop_
_entity.id
_entity.type
_entity.pdbx_description
1 polymer ?
#
loop_
_entity_poly.entity_id
_entity_poly.type
_entity_poly.pdbx_seq_one_letter_code
_entity_poly.pdbx_strand_id
1 'polypeptide(L)'
;MADADRADCNALPKGFGDNPHFRFLMCFFHVMKHIRGRVKLLFSVAQARVLTEVYDLHFARSQANYLEMLRAVWRRWMIDPTLIPFVQYFNGQWITGHFNSWHVFVTAIGFASTNNPAEMFNALLKRDYTLRRRLKMDTLLRELSACY
;
A
#
# COMPACT_ATOMS: atom_id res chain seq x y z
N MET A 1 -3.29 -1.15 -10.11
CA MET A 1 -2.78 -1.11 -8.73
C MET A 1 -1.50 -0.32 -8.73
N ALA A 2 -1.37 0.72 -7.90
CA ALA A 2 -0.22 1.62 -7.94
C ALA A 2 0.25 2.00 -6.52
N ASP A 3 1.24 2.91 -6.45
CA ASP A 3 1.70 3.50 -5.20
C ASP A 3 0.71 4.57 -4.69
N ALA A 4 1.04 5.17 -3.55
CA ALA A 4 0.25 6.24 -2.96
C ALA A 4 0.60 7.64 -3.52
N ASP A 5 0.83 7.74 -4.84
CA ASP A 5 0.98 9.02 -5.53
C ASP A 5 -0.39 9.55 -6.02
N ARG A 6 -0.64 10.83 -5.76
CA ARG A 6 -1.83 11.53 -6.27
C ARG A 6 -1.82 11.63 -7.78
N ALA A 7 -0.64 11.70 -8.40
CA ALA A 7 -0.54 11.76 -9.86
C ALA A 7 -1.18 10.51 -10.49
N ASP A 8 -0.85 9.33 -9.97
CA ASP A 8 -1.39 8.05 -10.43
C ASP A 8 -2.90 7.92 -10.17
N CYS A 9 -3.35 8.33 -8.97
CA CYS A 9 -4.78 8.32 -8.65
C CYS A 9 -5.60 9.26 -9.54
N ASN A 10 -5.04 10.44 -9.86
CA ASN A 10 -5.71 11.44 -10.70
C ASN A 10 -5.61 11.12 -12.19
N ALA A 11 -4.65 10.29 -12.62
CA ALA A 11 -4.50 9.89 -14.02
C ALA A 11 -5.65 8.99 -14.47
N LEU A 12 -6.20 8.17 -13.57
CA LEU A 12 -7.28 7.24 -13.89
C LEU A 12 -8.55 7.95 -14.40
N PRO A 13 -9.16 8.90 -13.68
CA PRO A 13 -10.32 9.64 -14.21
C PRO A 13 -9.98 10.51 -15.42
N LYS A 14 -8.74 11.01 -15.53
CA LYS A 14 -8.31 11.78 -16.71
C LYS A 14 -8.22 10.94 -17.98
N GLY A 15 -7.79 9.68 -17.87
CA GLY A 15 -7.62 8.78 -19.02
C GLY A 15 -8.89 7.99 -19.37
N PHE A 16 -9.68 7.62 -18.37
CA PHE A 16 -10.82 6.71 -18.53
C PHE A 16 -12.19 7.34 -18.20
N GLY A 17 -12.21 8.62 -17.82
CA GLY A 17 -13.40 9.30 -17.31
C GLY A 17 -13.85 8.74 -15.96
N ASP A 18 -15.04 9.14 -15.51
CA ASP A 18 -15.67 8.63 -14.28
C ASP A 18 -16.30 7.23 -14.47
N ASN A 19 -15.63 6.36 -15.24
CA ASN A 19 -16.13 5.04 -15.56
C ASN A 19 -16.03 4.12 -14.32
N PRO A 20 -17.15 3.61 -13.79
CA PRO A 20 -17.16 2.83 -12.55
C PRO A 20 -16.50 1.45 -12.68
N HIS A 21 -16.24 0.98 -13.91
CA HIS A 21 -15.51 -0.27 -14.14
C HIS A 21 -14.02 -0.16 -13.85
N PHE A 22 -13.46 1.06 -13.86
CA PHE A 22 -12.06 1.28 -13.54
C PHE A 22 -11.95 1.82 -12.11
N ARG A 23 -11.33 1.01 -11.24
CA ARG A 23 -11.07 1.39 -9.86
C ARG A 23 -9.58 1.47 -9.61
N PHE A 24 -9.14 2.57 -9.02
CA PHE A 24 -7.79 2.67 -8.51
C PHE A 24 -7.64 1.74 -7.30
N LEU A 25 -6.67 0.82 -7.37
CA LEU A 25 -6.31 -0.08 -6.27
C LEU A 25 -4.99 0.37 -5.66
N MET A 26 -4.99 0.52 -4.35
CA MET A 26 -3.82 0.86 -3.56
C MET A 26 -2.99 -0.38 -3.27
N CYS A 27 -1.71 -0.36 -3.61
CA CYS A 27 -0.86 -1.49 -3.31
C CYS A 27 -0.62 -1.65 -1.80
N PHE A 28 -0.93 -2.84 -1.28
CA PHE A 28 -0.72 -3.15 0.13
C PHE A 28 0.75 -3.11 0.58
N PHE A 29 1.72 -3.43 -0.28
CA PHE A 29 3.14 -3.26 0.04
C PHE A 29 3.44 -1.79 0.40
N HIS A 30 2.89 -0.84 -0.36
CA HIS A 30 3.07 0.59 -0.10
C HIS A 30 2.35 1.03 1.17
N VAL A 31 1.13 0.54 1.41
CA VAL A 31 0.42 0.75 2.68
C VAL A 31 1.31 0.34 3.86
N MET A 32 1.87 -0.86 3.82
CA MET A 32 2.75 -1.37 4.88
C MET A 32 4.06 -0.59 4.99
N LYS A 33 4.66 -0.16 3.88
CA LYS A 33 5.86 0.70 3.88
C LYS A 33 5.59 2.02 4.62
N HIS A 34 4.46 2.66 4.34
CA HIS A 34 4.07 3.91 5.01
C HIS A 34 3.71 3.69 6.48
N ILE A 35 2.96 2.64 6.81
CA ILE A 35 2.58 2.31 8.18
C ILE A 35 3.81 2.01 9.03
N ARG A 36 4.73 1.17 8.54
CA ARG A 36 6.02 0.89 9.21
C ARG A 36 6.78 2.17 9.53
N GLY A 37 6.79 3.14 8.62
CA GLY A 37 7.38 4.46 8.87
C GLY A 37 6.75 5.21 10.04
N ARG A 38 5.42 5.15 10.18
CA ARG A 38 4.66 5.85 11.23
C ARG A 38 4.73 5.19 12.61
N VAL A 39 4.82 3.86 12.66
CA VAL A 39 4.84 3.10 13.92
C VAL A 39 6.24 2.97 14.53
N LYS A 40 7.29 3.50 13.89
CA LYS A 40 8.70 3.40 14.35
C LYS A 40 8.95 3.95 15.75
N LEU A 41 8.17 4.95 16.17
CA LEU A 41 8.33 5.62 17.46
C LEU A 41 7.47 4.99 18.57
N LEU A 42 6.67 3.97 18.24
CA LEU A 42 5.86 3.24 19.22
C LEU A 42 6.70 2.17 19.92
N PHE A 43 6.25 1.76 21.11
CA PHE A 43 6.80 0.57 21.77
C PHE A 43 6.65 -0.67 20.88
N SER A 44 7.62 -1.59 20.96
CA SER A 44 7.68 -2.79 20.12
C SER A 44 6.39 -3.62 20.13
N VAL A 45 5.76 -3.76 21.29
CA VAL A 45 4.49 -4.47 21.46
C VAL A 45 3.35 -3.77 20.71
N ALA A 46 3.24 -2.44 20.84
CA ALA A 46 2.22 -1.66 20.14
C ALA A 46 2.46 -1.66 18.62
N GLN A 47 3.72 -1.57 18.20
CA GLN A 47 4.12 -1.69 16.80
C GLN A 47 3.70 -3.04 16.20
N ALA A 48 4.08 -4.15 16.84
CA ALA A 48 3.75 -5.49 16.36
C ALA A 48 2.22 -5.68 16.27
N ARG A 49 1.48 -5.24 17.29
CA ARG A 49 0.02 -5.28 17.31
C ARG A 49 -0.60 -4.53 16.13
N VAL A 50 -0.21 -3.27 15.93
CA VAL A 50 -0.73 -2.44 14.82
C VAL A 50 -0.43 -3.09 13.47
N LEU A 51 0.80 -3.60 13.27
CA LEU A 51 1.18 -4.23 12.01
C LEU A 51 0.33 -5.49 11.75
N THR A 52 0.17 -6.38 12.73
CA THR A 52 -0.65 -7.58 12.60
C THR A 52 -2.11 -7.23 12.29
N GLU A 53 -2.70 -6.28 13.01
CA GLU A 53 -4.10 -5.90 12.81
C GLU A 53 -4.33 -5.27 11.42
N VAL A 54 -3.36 -4.52 10.90
CA VAL A 54 -3.44 -4.00 9.53
C VAL A 54 -3.37 -5.13 8.49
N TYR A 55 -2.53 -6.15 8.71
CA TYR A 55 -2.50 -7.35 7.87
C TYR A 55 -3.85 -8.08 7.89
N ASP A 56 -4.44 -8.27 9.07
CA ASP A 56 -5.74 -8.91 9.23
C ASP A 56 -6.84 -8.14 8.47
N LEU A 57 -6.83 -6.80 8.57
CA LEU A 57 -7.75 -5.95 7.83
C LEU A 57 -7.58 -6.05 6.31
N HIS A 58 -6.35 -6.16 5.82
CA HIS A 58 -6.08 -6.34 4.38
C HIS A 58 -6.68 -7.64 3.86
N PHE A 59 -6.52 -8.73 4.63
CA PHE A 59 -6.98 -10.08 4.28
C PHE A 59 -8.43 -10.37 4.69
N ALA A 60 -9.20 -9.36 5.07
CA ALA A 60 -10.63 -9.52 5.30
C ALA A 60 -11.31 -10.16 4.07
N ARG A 61 -12.22 -11.11 4.33
CA ARG A 61 -12.85 -11.91 3.26
C ARG A 61 -13.98 -11.18 2.52
N SER A 62 -14.51 -10.11 3.11
CA SER A 62 -15.60 -9.32 2.56
C SER A 62 -15.62 -7.95 3.22
N GLN A 63 -16.35 -7.01 2.62
CA GLN A 63 -16.55 -5.69 3.20
C GLN A 63 -17.25 -5.75 4.57
N ALA A 64 -18.22 -6.66 4.75
CA ALA A 64 -18.91 -6.81 6.03
C ALA A 64 -17.95 -7.29 7.14
N ASN A 65 -17.14 -8.32 6.85
CA ASN A 65 -16.12 -8.82 7.77
C ASN A 65 -15.07 -7.73 8.08
N TYR A 66 -14.62 -7.01 7.06
CA TYR A 66 -13.71 -5.87 7.24
C TYR A 66 -14.27 -4.81 8.20
N LEU A 67 -15.52 -4.40 8.04
CA LEU A 67 -16.14 -3.39 8.90
C LEU A 67 -16.31 -3.87 10.35
N GLU A 68 -16.52 -5.16 10.56
CA GLU A 68 -16.55 -5.76 11.90
C GLU A 68 -15.16 -5.77 12.54
N MET A 69 -14.15 -6.27 11.83
CA MET A 69 -12.75 -6.27 12.27
C MET A 69 -12.25 -4.86 12.55
N LEU A 70 -12.54 -3.90 11.66
CA LEU A 70 -12.16 -2.51 11.81
C LEU A 70 -12.76 -1.91 13.08
N ARG A 71 -14.04 -2.16 13.37
CA ARG A 71 -14.68 -1.69 14.61
C ARG A 71 -13.97 -2.23 15.85
N ALA A 72 -13.59 -3.51 15.86
CA ALA A 72 -12.87 -4.11 16.98
C ALA A 72 -11.46 -3.52 17.15
N VAL A 73 -10.67 -3.46 16.06
CA VAL A 73 -9.33 -2.87 16.03
C VAL A 73 -9.36 -1.42 16.48
N TRP A 74 -10.32 -0.64 15.96
CA TRP A 74 -10.47 0.77 16.29
C TRP A 74 -10.69 1.00 17.78
N ARG A 75 -11.59 0.24 18.41
CA ARG A 75 -11.81 0.33 19.86
C ARG A 75 -10.54 0.06 20.63
N ARG A 76 -9.77 -0.97 20.25
CA ARG A 76 -8.49 -1.29 20.91
C ARG A 76 -7.47 -0.17 20.76
N TRP A 77 -7.37 0.44 19.59
CA TRP A 77 -6.43 1.55 19.38
C TRP A 77 -6.84 2.81 20.13
N MET A 78 -8.14 3.10 20.25
CA MET A 78 -8.63 4.29 20.95
C MET A 78 -8.46 4.22 22.47
N ILE A 79 -8.31 3.02 23.05
CA ILE A 79 -8.02 2.84 24.48
C ILE A 79 -6.59 3.26 24.83
N ASP A 80 -5.67 3.21 23.87
CA ASP A 80 -4.26 3.52 24.05
C ASP A 80 -3.96 4.95 23.57
N PRO A 81 -3.76 5.92 24.49
CA PRO A 81 -3.52 7.32 24.11
C PRO A 81 -2.31 7.50 23.19
N THR A 82 -1.32 6.60 23.27
CA THR A 82 -0.11 6.66 22.45
C THR A 82 -0.39 6.36 20.97
N LEU A 83 -1.50 5.67 20.68
CA LEU A 83 -1.91 5.34 19.32
C LEU A 83 -2.80 6.40 18.68
N ILE A 84 -3.36 7.35 19.43
CA ILE A 84 -4.32 8.34 18.90
C ILE A 84 -3.77 9.11 17.66
N PRO A 85 -2.52 9.60 17.65
CA PRO A 85 -1.97 10.24 16.46
C PRO A 85 -1.89 9.30 15.25
N PHE A 86 -1.58 8.01 15.50
CA PHE A 86 -1.57 6.99 14.46
C PHE A 86 -2.99 6.70 13.95
N VAL A 87 -4.00 6.59 14.83
CA VAL A 87 -5.40 6.38 14.44
C VAL A 87 -5.89 7.51 13.53
N GLN A 88 -5.63 8.76 13.91
CA GLN A 88 -6.01 9.93 13.10
C GLN A 88 -5.37 9.90 11.71
N TYR A 89 -4.08 9.58 11.64
CA TYR A 89 -3.38 9.37 10.38
C TYR A 89 -4.00 8.23 9.56
N PHE A 90 -4.22 7.08 10.20
CA PHE A 90 -4.70 5.88 9.54
C PHE A 90 -6.09 6.11 8.95
N ASN A 91 -6.97 6.79 9.69
CA ASN A 91 -8.28 7.21 9.23
C ASN A 91 -8.19 8.05 7.95
N GLY A 92 -7.46 9.17 8.03
CA GLY A 92 -7.44 10.17 6.97
C GLY A 92 -6.77 9.70 5.69
N GLN A 93 -5.83 8.75 5.78
CA GLN A 93 -5.11 8.25 4.60
C GLN A 93 -5.72 6.97 4.04
N TRP A 94 -6.01 5.99 4.89
CA TRP A 94 -6.29 4.62 4.45
C TRP A 94 -7.77 4.22 4.59
N ILE A 95 -8.59 5.00 5.31
CA ILE A 95 -10.01 4.69 5.49
C ILE A 95 -10.87 5.67 4.69
N THR A 96 -10.69 6.97 4.91
CA THR A 96 -11.50 8.03 4.27
C THR A 96 -10.77 8.73 3.12
N GLY A 97 -9.45 8.56 3.03
CA GLY A 97 -8.64 9.16 1.97
C GLY A 97 -8.82 8.52 0.60
N HIS A 98 -8.18 9.13 -0.40
CA HIS A 98 -8.20 8.66 -1.80
C HIS A 98 -7.62 7.26 -2.00
N PHE A 99 -6.79 6.78 -1.08
CA PHE A 99 -6.05 5.53 -1.18
C PHE A 99 -6.67 4.40 -0.34
N ASN A 100 -7.98 4.42 -0.15
CA ASN A 100 -8.72 3.50 0.72
C ASN A 100 -8.95 2.10 0.13
N SER A 101 -8.62 1.88 -1.15
CA SER A 101 -8.90 0.62 -1.87
C SER A 101 -7.71 -0.34 -1.82
N TRP A 102 -7.32 -0.77 -0.62
CA TRP A 102 -6.14 -1.62 -0.37
C TRP A 102 -6.45 -3.04 0.12
N HIS A 103 -7.72 -3.42 0.24
CA HIS A 103 -8.13 -4.74 0.76
C HIS A 103 -8.19 -5.80 -0.34
N VAL A 104 -7.94 -7.06 0.02
CA VAL A 104 -7.99 -8.20 -0.93
C VAL A 104 -9.37 -8.34 -1.57
N PHE A 105 -10.44 -8.19 -0.79
CA PHE A 105 -11.82 -8.34 -1.27
C PHE A 105 -12.26 -7.29 -2.30
N VAL A 106 -11.47 -6.22 -2.51
CA VAL A 106 -11.72 -5.20 -3.55
C VAL A 106 -11.07 -5.60 -4.89
N THR A 107 -10.10 -6.52 -4.86
CA THR A 107 -9.42 -7.01 -6.06
C THR A 107 -10.27 -8.08 -6.74
N ALA A 108 -10.43 -7.99 -8.06
CA ALA A 108 -11.15 -9.00 -8.83
C ALA A 108 -10.44 -10.36 -8.74
N ILE A 109 -11.23 -11.45 -8.75
CA ILE A 109 -10.71 -12.81 -8.71
C ILE A 109 -9.75 -13.03 -9.89
N GLY A 110 -8.62 -13.68 -9.63
CA GLY A 110 -7.59 -13.96 -10.65
C GLY A 110 -6.58 -12.82 -10.87
N PHE A 111 -6.75 -11.68 -10.20
CA PHE A 111 -5.77 -10.58 -10.22
C PHE A 111 -4.90 -10.60 -8.96
N ALA A 112 -3.68 -10.08 -9.08
CA ALA A 112 -2.77 -9.96 -7.95
C ALA A 112 -3.28 -8.93 -6.93
N SER A 113 -3.44 -9.34 -5.68
CA SER A 113 -3.85 -8.47 -4.57
C SER A 113 -2.71 -7.60 -4.01
N THR A 114 -1.49 -7.79 -4.51
CA THR A 114 -0.32 -6.95 -4.20
C THR A 114 0.53 -6.75 -5.45
N ASN A 115 1.24 -5.63 -5.55
CA ASN A 115 2.22 -5.40 -6.62
C ASN A 115 3.59 -6.04 -6.32
N ASN A 116 3.69 -6.93 -5.32
CA ASN A 116 4.96 -7.49 -4.85
C ASN A 116 5.86 -8.05 -5.97
N PRO A 117 5.34 -8.70 -7.04
CA PRO A 117 6.17 -9.10 -8.18
C PRO A 117 6.83 -7.92 -8.91
N ALA A 118 6.11 -6.81 -9.11
CA ALA A 118 6.65 -5.62 -9.74
C ALA A 118 7.69 -4.93 -8.85
N GLU A 119 7.46 -4.87 -7.54
CA GLU A 119 8.44 -4.33 -6.59
C GLU A 119 9.69 -5.19 -6.49
N MET A 120 9.53 -6.52 -6.50
CA MET A 120 10.66 -7.46 -6.51
C MET A 120 11.47 -7.31 -7.80
N PHE A 121 10.81 -7.23 -8.96
CA PHE A 121 11.46 -6.95 -10.23
C PHE A 121 12.23 -5.61 -10.19
N ASN A 122 11.58 -4.54 -9.72
CA ASN A 122 12.22 -3.23 -9.55
C ASN A 122 13.42 -3.27 -8.58
N ALA A 123 13.34 -4.08 -7.52
CA ALA A 123 14.42 -4.22 -6.55
C ALA A 123 15.63 -4.95 -7.16
N LEU A 124 15.40 -6.00 -7.94
CA LEU A 124 16.46 -6.72 -8.67
C LEU A 124 17.13 -5.79 -9.68
N LEU A 125 16.35 -5.07 -10.49
CA LEU A 125 16.91 -4.11 -11.45
C LEU A 125 17.72 -3.00 -10.78
N LYS A 126 17.21 -2.49 -9.64
CA LYS A 126 17.93 -1.50 -8.84
C LYS A 126 19.23 -2.05 -8.26
N ARG A 127 19.24 -3.31 -7.82
CA ARG A 127 20.40 -3.95 -7.20
C ARG A 127 21.46 -4.31 -8.23
N ASP A 128 21.06 -4.94 -9.33
CA ASP A 128 21.99 -5.64 -10.22
C ASP A 128 22.44 -4.78 -11.41
N TYR A 129 21.56 -3.90 -11.92
CA TYR A 129 21.84 -3.18 -13.17
C TYR A 129 22.08 -1.68 -13.00
N THR A 130 21.49 -1.07 -11.98
CA THR A 130 21.68 0.38 -11.75
C THR A 130 22.52 0.67 -10.53
N LEU A 131 22.83 -0.33 -9.70
CA LEU A 131 23.51 -0.17 -8.41
C LEU A 131 22.86 0.95 -7.56
N ARG A 132 21.53 1.07 -7.64
CA ARG A 132 20.69 2.11 -7.01
C ARG A 132 21.01 3.54 -7.43
N ARG A 133 21.74 3.73 -8.54
CA ARG A 133 22.02 5.04 -9.13
C ARG A 133 20.90 5.42 -10.10
N ARG A 134 20.58 6.71 -10.16
CA ARG A 134 19.67 7.24 -11.17
C ARG A 134 20.45 7.37 -12.48
N LEU A 135 20.12 6.54 -13.47
CA LEU A 135 20.73 6.58 -14.79
C LEU A 135 19.86 7.37 -15.77
N LYS A 136 20.47 7.95 -16.80
CA LYS A 136 19.74 8.44 -17.97
C LYS A 136 19.26 7.25 -18.82
N MET A 137 18.20 7.43 -19.61
CA MET A 137 17.58 6.31 -20.34
C MET A 137 18.52 5.63 -21.32
N ASP A 138 19.35 6.39 -22.02
CA ASP A 138 20.39 5.86 -22.92
C ASP A 138 21.39 4.96 -22.19
N THR A 139 21.83 5.38 -21.00
CA THR A 139 22.75 4.61 -20.16
C THR A 139 22.05 3.36 -19.63
N LEU A 140 20.80 3.49 -19.16
CA LEU A 140 20.03 2.35 -18.65
C LEU A 140 19.82 1.27 -19.72
N LEU A 141 19.44 1.66 -20.94
CA LEU A 141 19.25 0.73 -22.04
C LEU A 141 20.56 0.01 -22.40
N ARG A 142 21.68 0.73 -22.34
CA ARG A 142 23.01 0.13 -22.57
C ARG A 142 23.35 -0.90 -21.49
N GLU A 143 23.19 -0.57 -20.22
CA GLU A 143 23.42 -1.51 -19.10
C GLU A 143 22.54 -2.75 -19.24
N LEU A 144 21.24 -2.59 -19.51
CA LEU A 144 20.32 -3.71 -19.70
C LEU A 144 20.66 -4.56 -20.92
N SER A 145 21.17 -3.95 -22.01
CA SER A 145 21.59 -4.70 -23.21
C SER A 145 22.87 -5.50 -23.03
N ALA A 146 23.70 -5.16 -22.04
CA ALA A 146 24.91 -5.89 -21.70
C ALA A 146 24.64 -7.14 -20.84
N CYS A 147 23.37 -7.38 -20.48
CA CYS A 147 22.93 -8.49 -19.65
C CYS A 147 22.51 -9.67 -20.52
N TYR A 148 23.45 -10.55 -20.81
CA TYR A 148 23.21 -11.89 -21.37
C TYR A 148 23.20 -12.95 -20.27
#